data_AF-A0A2N5KMV9-F1
#
_entry.id   AF-A0A2N5KMV9-F1
#
_cell.length_a   1.000
_cell.length_b   1.000
_cell.length_c   1.000
_cell.angle_alpha   90.00
_cell.angle_beta   90.00
_cell.angle_gamma   90.00
#
_symmetry.space_group_name_H-M   'P 1'
#
loop_
_entity.id
_entity.type
_entity.pdbx_description
1 polymer ?
#
loop_
_entity_poly.entity_id
_entity_poly.type
_entity_poly.pdbx_seq_one_letter_code
_entity_poly.pdbx_strand_id
1 'polypeptide(L)'
;MARNRLERRSIRRGDNEGRCTGGQAGLSAAFADRDDLARRLNRLRRRGVAVGWGTLLVGLHGFSWVDRQVSFANVIAIALDALARDPDDGLVLALACLRETETEDVVGALEGLAEREGADYGLKRRKWRLLLLEERMEDLPADPLHGLLALGEFWGMFDHPEDGPHTVQHRSDAPPEKYYTRENYEAEVARLQAWMEREVELLRQADAVASEAAFPGVP
;
A
#
# COMPACT_ATOMS: atom_id res chain seq x y z
N MET A 1 8.00 -19.62 -51.77
CA MET A 1 6.61 -19.75 -51.28
C MET A 1 6.13 -18.35 -50.90
N ALA A 2 4.91 -18.01 -51.30
CA ALA A 2 4.43 -16.65 -51.46
C ALA A 2 3.69 -16.09 -50.24
N ARG A 3 3.76 -14.74 -50.12
CA ARG A 3 2.83 -13.77 -49.48
C ARG A 3 2.78 -13.72 -47.94
N ASN A 4 3.14 -12.64 -47.22
CA ASN A 4 2.84 -11.18 -47.28
C ASN A 4 1.58 -10.77 -46.46
N ARG A 5 1.80 -10.00 -45.37
CA ARG A 5 0.93 -9.04 -44.63
C ARG A 5 1.75 -8.54 -43.41
N LEU A 6 2.21 -7.29 -43.20
CA LEU A 6 1.62 -5.94 -43.29
C LEU A 6 0.24 -5.95 -42.60
N GLU A 7 -0.06 -5.26 -41.49
CA GLU A 7 0.08 -3.83 -41.13
C GLU A 7 -0.10 -3.67 -39.60
N ARG A 8 0.70 -2.85 -38.89
CA ARG A 8 0.48 -1.43 -38.52
C ARG A 8 -0.79 -1.11 -37.69
N ARG A 9 -0.52 -0.61 -36.46
CA ARG A 9 -1.16 0.44 -35.65
C ARG A 9 -2.66 0.71 -35.85
N SER A 10 -3.41 0.73 -34.74
CA SER A 10 -4.38 1.81 -34.51
C SER A 10 -4.75 1.99 -33.04
N ILE A 11 -4.45 3.19 -32.55
CA ILE A 11 -4.99 3.83 -31.35
C ILE A 11 -6.50 4.02 -31.55
N ARG A 12 -7.33 3.62 -30.59
CA ARG A 12 -8.69 4.15 -30.46
C ARG A 12 -8.90 4.71 -29.07
N ARG A 13 -9.00 6.04 -29.03
CA ARG A 13 -9.81 6.78 -28.05
C ARG A 13 -11.27 6.36 -28.22
N GLY A 14 -11.94 6.16 -27.11
CA GLY A 14 -13.39 6.08 -27.03
C GLY A 14 -13.81 6.77 -25.75
N ASP A 15 -14.20 8.04 -25.88
CA ASP A 15 -15.01 8.72 -24.89
C ASP A 15 -16.36 7.99 -24.81
N ASN A 16 -16.84 7.67 -23.60
CA ASN A 16 -18.26 7.81 -23.34
C ASN A 16 -18.54 8.00 -21.84
N GLU A 17 -19.20 9.11 -21.59
CA GLU A 17 -19.71 9.57 -20.31
C GLU A 17 -20.86 8.67 -19.85
N GLY A 18 -20.76 8.18 -18.61
CA GLY A 18 -21.82 7.50 -17.89
C GLY A 18 -21.76 7.89 -16.43
N ARG A 19 -22.40 9.01 -16.08
CA ARG A 19 -22.59 9.44 -14.69
C ARG A 19 -23.35 8.36 -13.92
N CYS A 20 -22.67 7.72 -12.99
CA CYS A 20 -23.26 7.20 -11.77
C CYS A 20 -22.58 7.92 -10.62
N THR A 21 -23.15 9.06 -10.21
CA THR A 21 -22.80 9.75 -8.96
C THR A 21 -23.39 8.95 -7.81
N GLY A 22 -22.66 7.93 -7.36
CA GLY A 22 -22.86 7.24 -6.09
C GLY A 22 -21.69 7.58 -5.17
N GLY A 23 -22.00 8.14 -3.99
CA GLY A 23 -21.09 8.72 -3.00
C GLY A 23 -19.67 8.18 -2.96
N GLN A 24 -18.73 8.94 -3.52
CA GLN A 24 -17.33 8.88 -3.15
C GLN A 24 -17.15 9.62 -1.82
N ALA A 25 -17.34 8.93 -0.71
CA ALA A 25 -16.60 9.22 0.51
C ALA A 25 -15.39 8.28 0.55
N GLY A 26 -14.57 8.34 -0.51
CA GLY A 26 -13.28 7.68 -0.50
C GLY A 26 -12.43 8.30 0.61
N LEU A 27 -11.66 7.47 1.31
CA LEU A 27 -10.43 7.94 1.94
C LEU A 27 -9.46 8.40 0.84
N SER A 28 -9.82 9.46 0.12
CA SER A 28 -8.88 10.26 -0.65
C SER A 28 -8.22 11.18 0.37
N ALA A 29 -7.34 10.60 1.17
CA ALA A 29 -6.44 11.40 1.97
C ALA A 29 -5.48 12.06 0.98
N ALA A 30 -5.54 13.39 0.93
CA ALA A 30 -4.49 14.23 0.37
C ALA A 30 -3.12 13.71 0.78
N PHE A 31 -2.13 13.84 -0.10
CA PHE A 31 -0.74 13.44 0.12
C PHE A 31 -0.33 13.55 1.59
N ALA A 32 0.14 12.43 2.17
CA ALA A 32 0.67 12.45 3.52
C ALA A 32 1.81 13.48 3.58
N ASP A 33 1.63 14.54 4.39
CA ASP A 33 2.72 15.45 4.73
C ASP A 33 3.88 14.65 5.36
N ARG A 34 5.11 15.17 5.31
CA ARG A 34 6.33 14.46 5.75
C ARG A 34 6.18 13.85 7.14
N ASP A 35 5.56 14.58 8.07
CA ASP A 35 5.34 14.13 9.44
C ASP A 35 4.35 12.96 9.52
N ASP A 36 3.35 12.93 8.65
CA ASP A 36 2.38 11.83 8.60
C ASP A 36 3.01 10.54 8.08
N LEU A 37 3.77 10.62 6.99
CA LEU A 37 4.51 9.46 6.49
C LEU A 37 5.50 8.95 7.53
N ALA A 38 6.25 9.84 8.19
CA ALA A 38 7.18 9.44 9.24
C ALA A 38 6.47 8.70 10.38
N ARG A 39 5.29 9.18 10.83
CA ARG A 39 4.47 8.48 11.83
C ARG A 39 4.06 7.09 11.35
N ARG A 40 3.55 6.97 10.12
CA ARG A 40 3.13 5.69 9.51
C ARG A 40 4.28 4.69 9.46
N LEU A 41 5.42 5.07 8.88
CA LEU A 41 6.58 4.18 8.80
C LEU A 41 7.11 3.79 10.18
N ASN A 42 7.03 4.69 11.17
CA ASN A 42 7.42 4.37 12.54
C ASN A 42 6.44 3.42 13.25
N ARG A 43 5.16 3.34 12.85
CA ARG A 43 4.24 2.30 13.35
C ARG A 43 4.72 0.90 12.97
N LEU A 44 5.11 0.70 11.70
CA LEU A 44 5.70 -0.58 11.25
C LEU A 44 7.00 -0.91 12.01
N ARG A 45 7.93 0.04 12.08
CA ARG A 45 9.23 -0.17 12.74
C ARG A 45 9.10 -0.54 14.21
N ARG A 46 8.19 0.10 14.95
CA ARG A 46 7.93 -0.21 16.37
C ARG A 46 7.40 -1.62 16.59
N ARG A 47 6.77 -2.21 15.57
CA ARG A 47 6.30 -3.60 15.57
C ARG A 47 7.36 -4.58 15.05
N GLY A 48 8.56 -4.12 14.73
CA GLY A 48 9.65 -4.94 14.19
C GLY A 48 9.49 -5.30 12.72
N VAL A 49 8.58 -4.65 11.99
CA VAL A 49 8.43 -4.82 10.54
C VAL A 49 9.39 -3.86 9.85
N ALA A 50 10.24 -4.38 8.96
CA ALA A 50 11.27 -3.59 8.29
C ALA A 50 10.63 -2.63 7.28
N VAL A 51 11.23 -1.46 7.10
CA VAL A 51 10.80 -0.46 6.12
C VAL A 51 11.99 -0.12 5.24
N GLY A 52 11.95 -0.58 3.99
CA GLY A 52 12.98 -0.36 2.99
C GLY A 52 12.49 0.46 1.78
N TRP A 53 13.38 0.63 0.81
CA TRP A 53 13.13 1.37 -0.44
C TRP A 53 11.96 0.80 -1.23
N GLY A 54 11.81 -0.52 -1.27
CA GLY A 54 10.66 -1.15 -1.92
C GLY A 54 9.31 -0.78 -1.27
N THR A 55 9.31 -0.47 0.03
CA THR A 55 8.09 -0.01 0.73
C THR A 55 7.72 1.39 0.27
N LEU A 56 8.71 2.28 0.12
CA LEU A 56 8.51 3.63 -0.40
C LEU A 56 8.06 3.60 -1.86
N LEU A 57 8.65 2.72 -2.68
CA LEU A 57 8.30 2.57 -4.09
C LEU A 57 6.84 2.16 -4.28
N VAL A 58 6.38 1.14 -3.56
CA VAL A 58 4.96 0.74 -3.59
C VAL A 58 4.05 1.87 -3.11
N GLY A 59 4.45 2.60 -2.07
CA GLY A 59 3.70 3.76 -1.59
C GLY A 59 3.67 4.92 -2.59
N LEU A 60 4.75 5.11 -3.36
CA LEU A 60 4.88 6.14 -4.38
C LEU A 60 4.08 5.81 -5.64
N HIS A 61 3.96 4.54 -6.03
CA HIS A 61 3.11 4.17 -7.15
C HIS A 61 1.63 4.15 -6.79
N GLY A 62 1.29 3.85 -5.53
CA GLY A 62 -0.04 3.39 -5.18
C GLY A 62 -0.27 1.95 -5.64
N PHE A 63 -1.45 1.41 -5.37
CA PHE A 63 -1.80 0.04 -5.73
C PHE A 63 -3.31 -0.17 -5.73
N SER A 64 -3.82 -0.97 -6.68
CA SER A 64 -5.27 -1.21 -6.84
C SER A 64 -6.04 0.12 -6.95
N TRP A 65 -6.99 0.38 -6.05
CA TRP A 65 -7.76 1.62 -5.97
C TRP A 65 -7.21 2.58 -4.90
N VAL A 66 -6.00 2.32 -4.39
CA VAL A 66 -5.33 3.13 -3.37
C VAL A 66 -4.36 4.08 -4.05
N ASP A 67 -4.62 5.37 -3.88
CA ASP A 67 -3.77 6.45 -4.35
C ASP A 67 -2.37 6.41 -3.70
N ARG A 68 -1.47 7.23 -4.21
CA ARG A 68 -0.10 7.36 -3.68
C ARG A 68 -0.13 7.77 -2.22
N GLN A 69 0.58 6.99 -1.41
CA GLN A 69 0.76 7.24 0.02
C GLN A 69 2.10 7.93 0.34
N VAL A 70 2.99 8.00 -0.65
CA VAL A 70 4.31 8.63 -0.56
C VAL A 70 4.44 9.63 -1.69
N SER A 71 4.93 10.83 -1.39
CA SER A 71 5.26 11.85 -2.40
C SER A 71 6.72 11.77 -2.83
N PHE A 72 7.04 12.35 -4.00
CA PHE A 72 8.44 12.49 -4.45
C PHE A 72 9.29 13.27 -3.44
N ALA A 73 8.72 14.33 -2.84
CA ALA A 73 9.37 15.10 -1.78
C ALA A 73 9.74 14.23 -0.57
N ASN A 74 8.85 13.30 -0.18
CA ASN A 74 9.15 12.37 0.91
C ASN A 74 10.30 11.42 0.55
N VAL A 75 10.31 10.89 -0.67
CA VAL A 75 11.37 9.99 -1.13
C VAL A 75 12.73 10.69 -1.07
N ILE A 76 12.82 11.91 -1.61
CA ILE A 76 14.05 12.71 -1.61
C ILE A 76 14.48 13.04 -0.17
N ALA A 77 13.55 13.44 0.69
CA ALA A 77 13.86 13.72 2.09
C ALA A 77 14.41 12.49 2.83
N ILE A 78 13.82 11.30 2.59
CA ILE A 78 14.31 10.05 3.17
C ILE A 78 15.69 9.69 2.60
N ALA A 79 15.95 9.94 1.31
CA ALA A 79 17.26 9.73 0.70
C ALA A 79 18.34 10.64 1.32
N LEU A 80 18.03 11.91 1.58
CA LEU A 80 18.93 12.82 2.30
C LEU A 80 19.22 12.33 3.71
N ASP A 81 18.20 11.89 4.45
CA ASP A 81 18.36 11.32 5.80
C ASP A 81 19.15 9.99 5.79
N ALA A 82 19.11 9.23 4.69
CA ALA A 82 19.92 8.04 4.49
C ALA A 82 21.38 8.37 4.16
N LEU A 83 21.63 9.36 3.29
CA LEU A 83 22.98 9.81 2.93
C LEU A 83 23.75 10.35 4.14
N ALA A 84 23.07 10.98 5.10
CA ALA A 84 23.70 11.43 6.34
C ALA A 84 24.28 10.28 7.19
N ARG A 85 23.82 9.04 6.97
CA ARG A 85 24.27 7.83 7.67
C ARG A 85 25.30 7.04 6.88
N ASP A 86 25.16 7.01 5.56
CA ASP A 86 26.11 6.39 4.63
C ASP A 86 26.36 7.32 3.43
N PRO A 87 27.35 8.24 3.54
CA PRO A 87 27.61 9.24 2.51
C PRO A 87 28.14 8.67 1.19
N ASP A 88 28.64 7.43 1.19
CA ASP A 88 29.34 6.83 0.05
C ASP A 88 28.41 5.96 -0.82
N ASP A 89 27.14 5.79 -0.44
CA ASP A 89 26.17 5.05 -1.24
C ASP A 89 25.74 5.86 -2.48
N GLY A 90 26.38 5.54 -3.62
CA GLY A 90 26.18 6.25 -4.87
C GLY A 90 24.74 6.26 -5.40
N LEU A 91 23.92 5.23 -5.13
CA LEU A 91 22.51 5.21 -5.54
C LEU A 91 21.66 6.14 -4.66
N VAL A 92 21.94 6.15 -3.35
CA VAL A 92 21.26 7.06 -2.41
C VAL A 92 21.66 8.50 -2.69
N LEU A 93 22.94 8.76 -2.97
CA LEU A 93 23.43 10.08 -3.37
C LEU A 93 22.75 10.56 -4.65
N ALA A 94 22.65 9.71 -5.68
CA ALA A 94 21.98 10.06 -6.92
C ALA A 94 20.52 10.45 -6.67
N LEU A 95 19.78 9.65 -5.89
CA LEU A 95 18.39 9.95 -5.54
C LEU A 95 18.25 11.25 -4.73
N ALA A 96 19.14 11.49 -3.76
CA ALA A 96 19.11 12.66 -2.90
C ALA A 96 19.41 13.98 -3.65
N CYS A 97 20.11 13.91 -4.79
CA CYS A 97 20.43 15.06 -5.63
C CYS A 97 19.30 15.46 -6.59
N LEU A 98 18.24 14.66 -6.72
CA LEU A 98 17.12 14.94 -7.61
C LEU A 98 16.14 15.94 -6.98
N ARG A 99 15.39 16.63 -7.83
CA ARG A 99 14.25 17.46 -7.45
C ARG A 99 12.96 16.68 -7.59
N GLU A 100 11.95 17.04 -6.80
CA GLU A 100 10.62 16.40 -6.85
C GLU A 100 9.92 16.49 -8.21
N THR A 101 10.33 17.45 -9.05
CA THR A 101 9.85 17.61 -10.44
C THR A 101 10.47 16.62 -11.42
N GLU A 102 11.60 16.00 -11.06
CA GLU A 102 12.34 15.04 -11.90
C GLU A 102 11.76 13.63 -11.69
N THR A 103 10.44 13.50 -11.91
CA THR A 103 9.66 12.34 -11.45
C THR A 103 10.13 11.01 -12.02
N GLU A 104 10.52 10.98 -13.30
CA GLU A 104 11.01 9.75 -13.96
C GLU A 104 12.35 9.31 -13.37
N ASP A 105 13.26 10.24 -13.13
CA ASP A 105 14.56 9.97 -12.53
C ASP A 105 14.43 9.52 -11.07
N VAL A 106 13.50 10.12 -10.31
CA VAL A 106 13.22 9.72 -8.93
C VAL A 106 12.67 8.29 -8.88
N VAL A 107 11.75 7.95 -9.79
CA VAL A 107 11.23 6.57 -9.90
C VAL A 107 12.37 5.61 -10.25
N GLY A 108 13.15 5.89 -11.29
CA GLY A 108 14.21 4.98 -11.74
C GLY A 108 15.30 4.76 -10.68
N ALA A 109 15.70 5.81 -9.96
CA ALA A 109 16.66 5.68 -8.87
C ALA A 109 16.08 4.88 -7.69
N LEU A 110 14.80 5.10 -7.34
CA LEU A 110 14.12 4.35 -6.28
C LEU A 110 13.89 2.88 -6.65
N GLU A 111 13.58 2.58 -7.91
CA GLU A 111 13.51 1.23 -8.45
C GLU A 111 14.85 0.52 -8.30
N GLY A 112 15.97 1.14 -8.70
CA GLY A 112 17.30 0.55 -8.53
C GLY A 112 17.65 0.24 -7.06
N LEU A 113 17.23 1.10 -6.13
CA LEU A 113 17.38 0.85 -4.69
C LEU A 113 16.50 -0.31 -4.20
N ALA A 114 15.25 -0.40 -4.68
CA ALA A 114 14.33 -1.47 -4.33
C ALA A 114 14.76 -2.83 -4.92
N GLU A 115 15.32 -2.84 -6.12
CA GLU A 115 15.90 -4.02 -6.75
C GLU A 115 17.13 -4.51 -5.99
N ARG A 116 18.01 -3.58 -5.56
CA ARG A 116 19.17 -3.91 -4.71
C ARG A 116 18.77 -4.52 -3.37
N GLU A 117 17.63 -4.11 -2.80
CA GLU A 117 17.03 -4.71 -1.60
C GLU A 117 16.44 -6.11 -1.86
N GLY A 118 16.22 -6.50 -3.13
CA GLY A 118 15.46 -7.71 -3.45
C GLY A 118 13.99 -7.61 -3.04
N ALA A 119 13.38 -6.44 -3.21
CA ALA A 119 12.05 -6.15 -2.67
C ALA A 119 10.94 -7.04 -3.27
N ASP A 120 10.25 -7.78 -2.40
CA ASP A 120 8.98 -8.44 -2.74
C ASP A 120 7.83 -7.43 -2.68
N TYR A 121 7.36 -6.97 -3.85
CA TYR A 121 6.27 -6.00 -3.95
C TYR A 121 4.93 -6.51 -3.39
N GLY A 122 4.69 -7.82 -3.36
CA GLY A 122 3.53 -8.40 -2.70
C GLY A 122 3.58 -8.15 -1.19
N LEU A 123 4.71 -8.45 -0.55
CA LEU A 123 4.92 -8.17 0.87
C LEU A 123 4.88 -6.67 1.17
N LYS A 124 5.48 -5.82 0.31
CA LYS A 124 5.44 -4.36 0.52
C LYS A 124 4.01 -3.80 0.41
N ARG A 125 3.16 -4.31 -0.49
CA ARG A 125 1.72 -3.96 -0.53
C ARG A 125 0.99 -4.37 0.75
N ARG A 126 1.29 -5.54 1.30
CA ARG A 126 0.71 -6.03 2.56
C ARG A 126 1.02 -5.11 3.74
N LYS A 127 2.25 -4.56 3.81
CA LYS A 127 2.63 -3.54 4.81
C LYS A 127 1.76 -2.29 4.73
N TRP A 128 1.52 -1.78 3.53
CA TRP A 128 0.63 -0.64 3.33
C TRP A 128 -0.82 -0.94 3.69
N ARG A 129 -1.32 -2.12 3.31
CA ARG A 129 -2.66 -2.56 3.69
C ARG A 129 -2.84 -2.62 5.21
N LEU A 130 -1.85 -3.15 5.93
CA LEU A 130 -1.86 -3.17 7.40
C LEU A 130 -1.94 -1.76 7.97
N LEU A 131 -1.09 -0.84 7.51
CA LEU A 131 -1.09 0.56 7.97
C LEU A 131 -2.42 1.26 7.74
N LEU A 132 -2.96 1.14 6.52
CA LEU A 132 -4.23 1.78 6.16
C LEU A 132 -5.41 1.14 6.90
N LEU A 133 -5.34 -0.16 7.19
CA LEU A 133 -6.35 -0.83 8.01
C LEU A 133 -6.29 -0.31 9.45
N GLU A 134 -5.11 -0.18 10.04
CA GLU A 134 -4.96 0.37 11.40
C GLU A 134 -5.59 1.75 11.52
N GLU A 135 -5.32 2.64 10.57
CA GLU A 135 -5.92 3.98 10.52
C GLU A 135 -7.44 3.90 10.37
N ARG A 136 -7.93 3.02 9.48
CA ARG A 136 -9.37 2.80 9.32
C ARG A 136 -10.02 2.29 10.62
N MET A 137 -9.32 1.48 11.40
CA MET A 137 -9.82 0.95 12.67
C MET A 137 -9.87 2.02 13.77
N GLU A 138 -9.00 3.03 13.71
CA GLU A 138 -9.02 4.18 14.64
C GLU A 138 -10.25 5.07 14.43
N ASP A 139 -10.69 5.24 13.18
CA ASP A 139 -11.80 6.11 12.79
C ASP A 139 -13.09 5.33 12.45
N LEU A 140 -13.22 4.09 12.92
CA LEU A 140 -14.31 3.21 12.52
C LEU A 140 -15.65 3.66 13.14
N PRO A 141 -16.74 3.80 12.36
CA PRO A 141 -18.04 4.21 12.90
C PRO A 141 -18.54 3.28 14.00
N ALA A 142 -19.03 3.84 15.11
CA ALA A 142 -19.57 3.05 16.21
C ALA A 142 -20.92 2.37 15.87
N ASP A 143 -21.63 2.85 14.86
CA ASP A 143 -22.87 2.22 14.38
C ASP A 143 -22.56 0.95 13.56
N PRO A 144 -23.21 -0.21 13.81
CA PRO A 144 -22.87 -1.46 13.15
C PRO A 144 -23.04 -1.44 11.64
N LEU A 145 -24.12 -0.81 11.13
CA LEU A 145 -24.37 -0.74 9.70
C LEU A 145 -23.27 0.05 9.01
N HIS A 146 -22.99 1.27 9.49
CA HIS A 146 -21.97 2.12 8.89
C HIS A 146 -20.55 1.56 9.09
N GLY A 147 -20.27 0.93 10.24
CA GLY A 147 -18.99 0.29 10.52
C GLY A 147 -18.71 -0.88 9.57
N LEU A 148 -19.68 -1.78 9.39
CA LEU A 148 -19.56 -2.92 8.47
C LEU A 148 -19.47 -2.47 7.00
N LEU A 149 -20.19 -1.42 6.60
CA LEU A 149 -20.06 -0.84 5.26
C LEU A 149 -18.66 -0.24 5.05
N ALA A 150 -18.15 0.55 6.01
CA ALA A 150 -16.82 1.13 5.94
C ALA A 150 -15.71 0.06 5.84
N LEU A 151 -15.85 -1.06 6.55
CA LEU A 151 -14.95 -2.20 6.43
C LEU A 151 -15.05 -2.85 5.04
N GLY A 152 -16.27 -3.07 4.54
CA GLY A 152 -16.49 -3.61 3.20
C GLY A 152 -15.86 -2.74 2.11
N GLU A 153 -16.05 -1.42 2.18
CA GLU A 153 -15.44 -0.43 1.29
C GLU A 153 -13.92 -0.47 1.37
N PHE A 154 -13.36 -0.53 2.58
CA PHE A 154 -11.92 -0.65 2.78
C PHE A 154 -11.37 -1.87 2.03
N TRP A 155 -11.95 -3.05 2.21
CA TRP A 155 -11.49 -4.27 1.52
C TRP A 155 -11.73 -4.23 0.01
N GLY A 156 -12.78 -3.54 -0.44
CA GLY A 156 -13.02 -3.27 -1.86
C GLY A 156 -11.89 -2.47 -2.52
N MET A 157 -11.23 -1.56 -1.79
CA MET A 157 -10.07 -0.81 -2.32
C MET A 157 -8.89 -1.71 -2.69
N PHE A 158 -8.80 -2.90 -2.09
CA PHE A 158 -7.76 -3.90 -2.33
C PHE A 158 -8.24 -5.07 -3.21
N ASP A 159 -9.41 -4.95 -3.84
CA ASP A 159 -10.04 -6.00 -4.65
C ASP A 159 -10.25 -7.31 -3.88
N HIS A 160 -10.68 -7.20 -2.61
CA HIS A 160 -11.06 -8.36 -1.78
C HIS A 160 -10.01 -9.48 -1.77
N PRO A 161 -8.78 -9.18 -1.30
CA PRO A 161 -7.65 -10.09 -1.41
C PRO A 161 -7.89 -11.36 -0.58
N GLU A 162 -7.50 -12.52 -1.12
CA GLU A 162 -7.76 -13.83 -0.53
C GLU A 162 -7.13 -14.03 0.86
N ASP A 163 -6.06 -13.30 1.15
CA ASP A 163 -5.35 -13.35 2.42
C ASP A 163 -5.96 -12.43 3.50
N GLY A 164 -7.01 -11.67 3.20
CA GLY A 164 -7.73 -10.82 4.14
C GLY A 164 -8.83 -11.57 4.91
N PRO A 165 -9.14 -11.19 6.16
CA PRO A 165 -10.11 -11.88 7.02
C PRO A 165 -11.57 -11.47 6.74
N HIS A 166 -11.81 -10.78 5.63
CA HIS A 166 -13.04 -10.06 5.37
C HIS A 166 -14.17 -11.01 4.97
N THR A 167 -15.33 -10.86 5.60
CA THR A 167 -16.58 -11.46 5.12
C THR A 167 -17.33 -10.40 4.34
N VAL A 168 -17.54 -10.59 3.04
CA VAL A 168 -18.44 -9.68 2.29
C VAL A 168 -19.87 -10.16 2.49
N GLN A 169 -20.83 -9.26 2.73
CA GLN A 169 -22.24 -9.65 2.90
C GLN A 169 -22.75 -10.52 1.75
N HIS A 170 -22.40 -10.20 0.50
CA HIS A 170 -22.80 -11.01 -0.66
C HIS A 170 -22.14 -12.40 -0.72
N ARG A 171 -21.12 -12.65 0.11
CA ARG A 171 -20.48 -13.96 0.32
C ARG A 171 -20.92 -14.61 1.63
N SER A 172 -21.72 -13.92 2.44
CA SER A 172 -22.32 -14.49 3.65
C SER A 172 -23.70 -15.05 3.31
N ASP A 173 -24.04 -16.21 3.88
CA ASP A 173 -25.39 -16.79 3.75
C ASP A 173 -26.44 -16.05 4.61
N ALA A 174 -26.03 -15.01 5.34
CA ALA A 174 -26.89 -14.26 6.24
C ALA A 174 -27.71 -13.19 5.47
N PRO A 175 -29.03 -13.11 5.68
CA PRO A 175 -29.81 -12.00 5.16
C PRO A 175 -29.35 -10.67 5.79
N PRO A 176 -29.56 -9.52 5.13
CA PRO A 176 -29.02 -8.24 5.58
C PRO A 176 -29.36 -7.87 7.04
N GLU A 177 -30.57 -8.19 7.48
CA GLU A 177 -31.06 -7.95 8.84
C GLU A 177 -30.27 -8.72 9.91
N LYS A 178 -29.67 -9.86 9.54
CA LYS A 178 -28.82 -10.67 10.42
C LYS A 178 -27.33 -10.34 10.28
N TYR A 179 -26.96 -9.61 9.23
CA TYR A 179 -25.58 -9.21 8.97
C TYR A 179 -25.24 -7.89 9.66
N TYR A 180 -26.13 -6.90 9.60
CA TYR A 180 -25.90 -5.57 10.18
C TYR A 180 -26.30 -5.49 11.67
N THR A 181 -25.83 -6.45 12.46
CA THR A 181 -26.06 -6.50 13.91
C THR A 181 -24.84 -6.03 14.69
N ARG A 182 -25.05 -5.62 15.94
CA ARG A 182 -23.97 -5.23 16.86
C ARG A 182 -23.00 -6.40 17.07
N GLU A 183 -23.54 -7.59 17.27
CA GLU A 183 -22.79 -8.81 17.55
C GLU A 183 -21.90 -9.19 16.36
N ASN A 184 -22.41 -9.12 15.13
CA ASN A 184 -21.60 -9.40 13.94
C ASN A 184 -20.51 -8.35 13.74
N TYR A 185 -20.84 -7.06 13.96
CA TYR A 185 -19.87 -5.99 13.86
C TYR A 185 -18.70 -6.15 14.84
N GLU A 186 -19.00 -6.43 16.12
CA GLU A 186 -17.98 -6.71 17.13
C GLU A 186 -17.14 -7.94 16.77
N ALA A 187 -17.77 -8.99 16.25
CA ALA A 187 -17.08 -10.20 15.81
C ALA A 187 -16.15 -9.95 14.61
N GLU A 188 -16.56 -9.11 13.64
CA GLU A 188 -15.70 -8.70 12.52
C GLU A 188 -14.52 -7.86 12.99
N VAL A 189 -14.75 -6.88 13.86
CA VAL A 189 -13.69 -6.07 14.48
C VAL A 189 -12.67 -6.95 15.19
N ALA A 190 -13.13 -7.92 15.99
CA ALA A 190 -12.25 -8.86 16.68
C ALA A 190 -11.45 -9.76 15.71
N ARG A 191 -12.08 -10.23 14.62
CA ARG A 191 -11.38 -10.99 13.56
C ARG A 191 -10.29 -10.17 12.90
N LEU A 192 -10.58 -8.90 12.58
CA LEU A 192 -9.64 -7.98 11.95
C LEU A 192 -8.45 -7.68 12.86
N GLN A 193 -8.70 -7.42 14.14
CA GLN A 193 -7.64 -7.23 15.12
C GLN A 193 -6.74 -8.47 15.22
N ALA A 194 -7.33 -9.66 15.34
CA ALA A 194 -6.56 -10.90 15.37
C ALA A 194 -5.79 -11.15 14.07
N TRP A 195 -6.34 -10.74 12.92
CA TRP A 195 -5.64 -10.81 11.64
C TRP A 195 -4.45 -9.85 11.59
N MET A 196 -4.59 -8.60 12.05
CA MET A 196 -3.50 -7.62 12.06
C MET A 196 -2.30 -8.11 12.86
N GLU A 197 -2.53 -8.72 14.03
CA GLU A 197 -1.45 -9.29 14.84
C GLU A 197 -0.72 -10.43 14.12
N ARG A 198 -1.48 -11.33 13.45
CA ARG A 198 -0.88 -12.39 12.63
C ARG A 198 -0.13 -11.83 11.42
N GLU A 199 -0.67 -10.80 10.79
CA GLU A 199 -0.07 -10.15 9.63
C GLU A 199 1.27 -9.51 9.99
N VAL A 200 1.36 -8.83 11.14
CA VAL A 200 2.61 -8.32 11.69
C VAL A 200 3.62 -9.44 11.83
N GLU A 201 3.26 -10.56 12.45
CA GLU A 201 4.18 -11.68 12.65
C GLU A 201 4.67 -12.28 11.32
N LEU A 202 3.79 -12.47 10.34
CA LEU A 202 4.15 -12.96 9.01
C LEU A 202 5.11 -11.99 8.30
N LEU A 203 4.86 -10.69 8.38
CA LEU A 203 5.70 -9.67 7.77
C LEU A 203 7.09 -9.62 8.43
N ARG A 204 7.17 -9.77 9.75
CA ARG A 204 8.44 -9.85 10.48
C ARG A 204 9.26 -11.06 10.07
N GLN A 205 8.62 -12.23 9.99
CA GLN A 205 9.29 -13.47 9.57
C GLN A 205 9.79 -13.36 8.12
N ALA A 206 8.99 -12.80 7.23
CA ALA A 206 9.37 -12.61 5.84
C ALA A 206 10.55 -11.62 5.70
N ASP A 207 10.55 -10.54 6.47
CA ASP A 207 11.67 -9.58 6.50
C ASP A 207 12.95 -10.21 7.09
N ALA A 208 12.84 -11.07 8.10
CA ALA A 208 13.98 -11.79 8.66
C ALA A 208 14.63 -12.72 7.61
N VAL A 209 13.82 -13.50 6.88
CA VAL A 209 14.31 -14.35 5.79
C VAL A 209 14.95 -13.53 4.68
N ALA A 210 14.36 -12.38 4.32
CA ALA A 210 14.96 -11.48 3.34
C ALA A 210 16.30 -10.90 3.82
N SER A 211 16.44 -10.59 5.12
CA SER A 211 17.70 -10.11 5.70
C SER A 211 18.79 -11.18 5.80
N GLU A 212 18.43 -12.47 5.91
CA GLU A 212 19.38 -13.59 5.83
C GLU A 212 19.82 -13.88 4.38
N ALA A 213 18.97 -13.59 3.41
CA ALA A 213 19.25 -13.73 1.98
C ALA A 213 19.98 -12.51 1.39
N ALA A 214 19.84 -11.33 2.00
CA ALA A 214 20.52 -10.11 1.61
C ALA A 214 21.88 -9.98 2.32
N PHE A 215 22.95 -9.74 1.55
CA PHE A 215 24.25 -9.34 2.11
C PHE A 215 24.11 -8.12 3.04
N PRO A 216 24.91 -8.02 4.12
CA PRO A 216 24.63 -7.11 5.23
C PRO A 216 24.82 -5.65 4.81
N GLY A 217 23.75 -4.87 4.86
CA GLY A 217 23.80 -3.46 4.50
C GLY A 217 22.43 -2.79 4.51
N VAL A 218 21.90 -2.60 5.71
CA VAL A 218 20.94 -1.58 6.20
C VAL A 218 20.10 -2.24 7.32
N PRO A 219 20.22 -1.80 8.59
CA PRO A 219 19.37 -2.29 9.69
C PRO A 219 17.93 -1.76 9.60
#